data_AF-U7QH65-F1
#
_entry.id   AF-U7QH65-F1
#
_cell.length_a   1.000
_cell.length_b   1.000
_cell.length_c   1.000
_cell.angle_alpha   90.00
_cell.angle_beta   90.00
_cell.angle_gamma   90.00
#
_symmetry.space_group_name_H-M   'P 1'
#
loop_
_entity.id
_entity.type
_entity.pdbx_description
1 polymer ?
#
loop_
_entity_poly.entity_id
_entity_poly.type
_entity_poly.pdbx_seq_one_letter_code
_entity_poly.pdbx_strand_id
1 'polypeptide(L)' 'MTLANLLHDRSLSQPNQTAFTFLENGETESDCLTYQELALKAQAIAAHLQSHTNPGDRVLLVYTSGL' A
#
# COMPACT_ATOMS: atom_id res chain seq x y z
N MET A 1 17.49 -5.39 1.97
CA MET A 1 16.57 -4.23 2.12
C MET A 1 15.35 -4.52 1.24
N THR A 2 14.14 -4.62 1.82
CA THR A 2 12.90 -4.96 1.09
C THR A 2 12.01 -3.72 0.96
N LEU A 3 11.05 -3.74 0.03
CA LEU A 3 10.09 -2.64 -0.13
C LEU A 3 9.28 -2.39 1.16
N ALA A 4 8.92 -3.46 1.87
CA ALA A 4 8.18 -3.37 3.13
C ALA A 4 8.98 -2.66 4.22
N ASN A 5 10.30 -2.93 4.34
CA ASN A 5 11.15 -2.25 5.32
C ASN A 5 11.27 -0.76 5.00
N LEU A 6 11.47 -0.41 3.72
CA LEU A 6 11.54 0.99 3.29
C LEU A 6 10.24 1.75 3.57
N LEU A 7 9.09 1.11 3.34
CA LEU A 7 7.79 1.68 3.67
C LEU A 7 7.66 1.93 5.17
N HIS A 8 8.09 0.97 6.00
CA HIS A 8 8.06 1.14 7.45
C HIS A 8 8.93 2.31 7.91
N ASP A 9 10.18 2.39 7.43
CA ASP A 9 11.10 3.47 7.79
C ASP A 9 10.56 4.85 7.38
N ARG A 10 9.94 4.95 6.20
CA ARG A 10 9.29 6.19 5.74
C ARG A 10 8.03 6.54 6.51
N SER A 11 7.24 5.55 6.91
CA SER A 11 6.06 5.79 7.74
C SER A 11 6.41 6.39 9.11
N LEU A 12 7.60 6.09 9.64
CA LEU A 12 8.09 6.64 10.91
C LEU A 12 8.79 8.00 10.74
N SER A 13 9.61 8.14 9.71
CA SER A 13 10.40 9.36 9.50
C SER A 13 9.62 10.49 8.82
N GLN A 14 8.67 10.17 7.95
CA GLN A 14 7.91 11.12 7.14
C GLN A 14 6.43 10.71 7.04
N PRO A 15 5.72 10.56 8.18
CA PRO A 15 4.38 9.96 8.25
C PRO A 15 3.36 10.65 7.34
N ASN A 16 3.37 12.00 7.33
CA ASN A 16 2.41 12.84 6.61
C ASN A 16 2.84 13.17 5.18
N GLN A 17 3.99 12.68 4.71
CA GLN A 17 4.41 12.92 3.34
C GLN A 17 3.62 12.00 2.41
N THR A 18 3.08 12.59 1.34
CA THR A 18 2.35 11.88 0.29
C THR A 18 3.24 10.83 -0.37
N ALA A 19 2.79 9.58 -0.35
CA ALA A 19 3.44 8.44 -0.99
C ALA A 19 2.82 8.13 -2.36
N PHE A 20 1.50 8.27 -2.47
CA PHE A 20 0.75 8.12 -3.72
C PHE A 20 -0.29 9.23 -3.87
N THR A 21 -0.51 9.64 -5.11
CA THR A 21 -1.62 10.50 -5.51
C THR A 21 -2.45 9.72 -6.52
N PHE A 22 -3.74 9.60 -6.27
CA PHE A 22 -4.70 8.99 -7.17
C PHE A 22 -5.26 10.06 -8.10
N LEU A 23 -5.46 9.70 -9.36
CA LEU A 23 -5.95 10.61 -10.39
C LEU A 23 -7.27 10.06 -10.95
N GLU A 24 -8.37 10.82 -10.88
CA GLU A 24 -9.71 10.34 -11.27
C GLU A 24 -9.80 10.01 -12.77
N ASN A 25 -8.96 10.65 -13.59
CA ASN A 25 -8.87 10.45 -15.04
C ASN A 25 -7.42 10.55 -15.55
N GLY A 26 -6.43 10.27 -14.69
CA GLY A 26 -5.01 10.44 -15.04
C GLY A 26 -4.51 11.90 -15.08
N GLU A 27 -5.39 12.88 -14.89
CA GLU A 27 -5.04 14.32 -14.91
C GLU A 27 -5.42 15.07 -13.63
N THR A 28 -6.57 14.74 -13.02
CA THR A 28 -7.08 15.45 -11.83
C THR A 28 -6.76 14.66 -10.57
N GLU A 29 -6.02 15.27 -9.64
CA GLU A 29 -5.79 14.71 -8.31
C GLU A 29 -7.13 14.48 -7.60
N SER A 30 -7.42 13.22 -7.32
CA SER A 30 -8.69 12.79 -6.71
C SER A 30 -8.52 12.50 -5.23
N ASP A 31 -7.37 11.94 -4.85
CA ASP A 31 -7.06 11.59 -3.48
C ASP A 31 -5.54 11.42 -3.31
N CYS A 32 -5.06 11.41 -2.07
CA CYS A 32 -3.68 11.14 -1.77
C CYS A 32 -3.54 10.17 -0.60
N LEU A 33 -2.43 9.45 -0.58
CA LEU A 33 -2.13 8.48 0.46
C LEU A 33 -0.75 8.79 1.02
N THR A 34 -0.68 9.09 2.31
CA THR A 34 0.56 9.34 3.02
C THR A 34 1.32 8.04 3.31
N TYR A 35 2.62 8.14 3.63
CA TYR A 35 3.40 6.96 4.01
C TYR A 35 2.84 6.22 5.22
N GLN A 36 2.28 6.93 6.21
CA GLN A 36 1.66 6.31 7.37
C GLN A 36 0.39 5.54 7.00
N GLU A 37 -0.50 6.14 6.20
CA GLU A 37 -1.75 5.50 5.78
C GLU A 37 -1.49 4.30 4.88
N LEU A 38 -0.51 4.41 3.98
CA LEU A 38 -0.06 3.30 3.14
C LEU A 38 0.47 2.13 3.97
N ALA A 39 1.29 2.40 4.99
CA ALA A 39 1.80 1.37 5.88
C ALA A 39 0.68 0.68 6.66
N LEU A 40 -0.28 1.43 7.20
CA LEU A 40 -1.43 0.86 7.91
C LEU A 40 -2.30 -0.02 7.01
N LYS A 41 -2.60 0.43 5.79
CA LYS A 41 -3.37 -0.36 4.80
C LYS A 41 -2.62 -1.64 4.41
N ALA A 42 -1.31 -1.54 4.15
CA ALA A 42 -0.49 -2.71 3.82
C ALA A 42 -0.44 -3.73 4.98
N GLN A 43 -0.32 -3.27 6.23
CA GLN A 43 -0.36 -4.12 7.40
C GLN A 43 -1.71 -4.81 7.59
N ALA A 44 -2.82 -4.10 7.37
CA ALA A 44 -4.15 -4.69 7.43
C ALA A 44 -4.34 -5.83 6.41
N ILE A 45 -3.88 -5.62 5.17
CA ILE A 45 -3.90 -6.66 4.13
C ILE A 45 -2.99 -7.83 4.51
N ALA A 46 -1.79 -7.55 5.01
CA ALA A 46 -0.85 -8.59 5.44
C ALA A 46 -1.42 -9.45 6.58
N ALA A 47 -2.05 -8.84 7.59
CA ALA A 47 -2.71 -9.55 8.68
C ALA A 47 -3.85 -10.45 8.17
N HIS A 48 -4.63 -9.97 7.21
CA HIS A 48 -5.67 -10.77 6.57
C HIS A 48 -5.07 -11.96 5.78
N LEU A 49 -4.04 -11.74 4.97
CA LEU A 49 -3.40 -12.80 4.18
C LEU A 49 -2.72 -13.85 5.05
N GLN A 50 -2.09 -13.45 6.16
CA GLN A 50 -1.44 -14.39 7.10
C GLN A 50 -2.43 -15.40 7.69
N SER A 51 -3.72 -15.07 7.80
CA SER A 51 -4.75 -16.00 8.26
C SER A 51 -5.23 -17.00 7.19
N HIS A 52 -4.87 -16.80 5.92
CA HIS A 52 -5.34 -17.60 4.77
C HIS A 52 -4.22 -18.24 3.95
N THR A 53 -2.95 -17.90 4.21
CA THR A 53 -1.80 -18.30 3.38
C THR A 53 -0.59 -18.63 4.23
N ASN A 54 0.33 -19.41 3.66
CA ASN A 54 1.62 -19.71 4.25
C ASN A 54 2.74 -18.88 3.59
N PRO A 55 3.85 -18.64 4.31
CA PRO A 55 5.03 -18.04 3.69
C PRO A 55 5.49 -18.83 2.46
N GLY A 56 5.61 -18.14 1.32
CA GLY A 56 5.99 -18.74 0.03
C GLY A 56 4.81 -19.01 -0.91
N ASP A 57 3.57 -18.88 -0.43
CA ASP A 57 2.39 -18.99 -1.28
C ASP A 57 2.29 -17.82 -2.26
N ARG A 58 1.70 -18.09 -3.42
CA ARG A 58 1.45 -17.09 -4.46
C ARG A 58 0.02 -16.57 -4.31
N VAL A 59 -0.14 -15.25 -4.25
CA VAL A 59 -1.44 -14.58 -4.18
C VAL A 59 -1.74 -13.93 -5.54
N LEU A 60 -2.97 -14.08 -6.03
CA LEU A 60 -3.43 -13.41 -7.24
C LEU A 60 -4.16 -12.11 -6.87
N LEU A 61 -3.74 -11.00 -7.44
CA LEU A 61 -4.42 -9.71 -7.34
C LEU A 61 -5.34 -9.53 -8.54
N VAL A 62 -6.65 -9.60 -8.32
CA VAL A 62 -7.66 -9.40 -9.36
C VAL A 62 -8.33 -8.04 -9.16
N TYR A 63 -8.00 -7.10 -10.03
CA TYR A 63 -8.63 -5.79 -10.09
C TYR A 63 -9.38 -5.65 -11.41
N THR A 64 -10.56 -5.03 -11.38
CA THR A 64 -11.29 -4.64 -12.60
C THR A 64 -10.45 -3.62 -13.37
N SER A 65 -10.40 -3.73 -14.69
CA SER A 65 -9.72 -2.74 -15.54
C SER A 65 -10.31 -1.34 -15.31
N GLY A 66 -9.46 -0.36 -14.96
CA GLY A 66 -9.89 1.02 -14.70
C GLY A 66 -9.39 1.62 -13.37
N LEU A 67 -8.28 1.11 -12.82
CA LEU A 67 -7.47 1.84 -11.85
C LEU A 67 -6.58 2.85 -12.56
#